data_AF-A0A117LNX4-F1
#
_entry.id   AF-A0A117LNX4-F1
#
_cell.length_a   1.000
_cell.length_b   1.000
_cell.length_c   1.000
_cell.angle_alpha   90.00
_cell.angle_beta   90.00
_cell.angle_gamma   90.00
#
_symmetry.space_group_name_H-M   'P 1'
#
loop_
_entity.id
_entity.type
_entity.pdbx_description
1 polymer ?
#
loop_
_entity_poly.entity_id
_entity_poly.type
_entity_poly.pdbx_seq_one_letter_code
_entity_poly.pdbx_strand_id
1 'polypeptide(L)'
;MWSTVYTGFGYWDVYTWLIFFAIASALVLWLRSLGRKDYKKGTDQDEIFYGSNVVPDDGSEIQVPASSAYWGFTEALKGYYEILVELHSGDAREYVGYMILTASVLAVLVLL
;
A
#
# COMPACT_ATOMS: atom_id res chain seq x y z
N MET A 1 -24.69 7.94 -21.16
CA MET A 1 -24.53 6.54 -20.73
C MET A 1 -23.04 6.26 -20.63
N TRP A 2 -22.57 5.62 -19.57
CA TRP A 2 -21.15 5.31 -19.44
C TRP A 2 -20.77 4.20 -20.40
N SER A 3 -19.74 4.45 -21.22
CA SER A 3 -19.22 3.48 -22.16
C SER A 3 -18.37 2.45 -21.44
N THR A 4 -18.36 1.24 -21.98
CA THR A 4 -17.48 0.18 -21.54
C THR A 4 -16.02 0.56 -21.78
N VAL A 5 -15.15 0.31 -20.80
CA VAL A 5 -13.69 0.53 -20.92
C VAL A 5 -13.03 -0.79 -21.31
N TYR A 6 -12.50 -0.87 -22.53
CA TYR A 6 -11.77 -2.05 -22.99
C TYR A 6 -10.36 -2.05 -22.43
N THR A 7 -9.97 -3.17 -21.83
CA THR A 7 -8.58 -3.45 -21.48
C THR A 7 -8.10 -4.55 -22.44
N GLY A 8 -6.79 -4.65 -22.70
CA GLY A 8 -6.24 -5.71 -23.57
C GLY A 8 -6.54 -7.15 -23.11
N PHE A 9 -7.23 -7.32 -21.97
CA PHE A 9 -7.64 -8.58 -21.37
C PHE A 9 -9.16 -8.70 -21.18
N GLY A 10 -9.97 -7.73 -21.64
CA GLY A 10 -11.42 -7.75 -21.48
C GLY A 10 -12.06 -6.38 -21.52
N TYR A 11 -13.17 -6.21 -20.80
CA TYR A 11 -13.90 -4.96 -20.77
C TYR A 11 -14.49 -4.68 -19.39
N TRP A 12 -14.63 -3.41 -19.06
CA TRP A 12 -15.16 -2.91 -17.80
C TRP A 12 -16.45 -2.16 -18.06
N ASP A 13 -17.56 -2.71 -17.54
CA ASP A 13 -18.86 -2.07 -17.60
C ASP A 13 -19.22 -1.46 -16.23
N VAL A 14 -19.44 -0.14 -16.20
CA VAL A 14 -19.65 0.58 -14.95
C VAL A 14 -20.94 0.13 -14.24
N TYR A 15 -22.00 -0.15 -15.00
CA TYR A 15 -23.27 -0.59 -14.42
C TYR A 15 -23.16 -1.95 -13.74
N THR A 16 -22.44 -2.89 -14.37
CA THR A 16 -22.16 -4.22 -13.81
C THR A 16 -21.44 -4.11 -12.47
N TRP A 17 -20.42 -3.24 -12.37
CA TRP A 17 -19.71 -3.00 -11.11
C TRP A 17 -20.59 -2.37 -10.04
N LEU A 18 -21.43 -1.39 -10.38
CA LEU A 18 -22.37 -0.79 -9.44
C LEU A 18 -23.35 -1.83 -8.89
N ILE A 19 -23.90 -2.67 -9.76
CA ILE A 19 -24.82 -3.76 -9.36
C ILE A 19 -24.08 -4.77 -8.47
N PHE A 20 -22.87 -5.17 -8.84
CA PHE A 20 -22.05 -6.07 -8.05
C PHE A 20 -21.81 -5.53 -6.63
N PHE A 21 -21.38 -4.27 -6.50
CA PHE A 21 -21.14 -3.66 -5.19
C PHE A 21 -22.43 -3.49 -4.37
N ALA A 22 -23.56 -3.19 -5.02
CA ALA A 22 -24.84 -3.12 -4.35
C ALA A 22 -25.26 -4.49 -3.77
N ILE A 23 -25.14 -5.56 -4.57
CA ILE A 23 -25.44 -6.93 -4.12
C ILE A 23 -24.50 -7.36 -2.99
N ALA A 24 -23.18 -7.14 -3.16
CA ALA A 24 -22.20 -7.49 -2.14
C ALA A 24 -22.47 -6.76 -0.82
N SER A 25 -22.78 -5.46 -0.87
CA SER A 25 -23.13 -4.66 0.31
C SER A 25 -24.40 -5.18 0.99
N ALA A 26 -25.44 -5.49 0.21
CA ALA A 26 -26.68 -6.04 0.74
C ALA A 26 -26.44 -7.38 1.46
N LEU A 27 -25.64 -8.27 0.87
CA LEU A 27 -25.28 -9.56 1.48
C LEU A 27 -24.48 -9.37 2.77
N VAL A 28 -23.50 -8.47 2.79
CA VAL A 28 -22.70 -8.17 3.98
C VAL A 28 -23.56 -7.60 5.10
N LEU A 29 -24.45 -6.65 4.79
CA LEU A 29 -25.36 -6.06 5.78
C LEU A 29 -26.39 -7.07 6.28
N TRP A 30 -26.87 -7.95 5.40
CA TRP A 30 -27.75 -9.05 5.78
C TRP A 30 -27.04 -10.02 6.72
N LEU A 31 -25.82 -10.49 6.40
CA LEU A 31 -25.01 -11.33 7.29
C LEU A 31 -24.76 -10.64 8.63
N ARG A 32 -24.41 -9.35 8.62
CA ARG A 32 -24.24 -8.55 9.84
C ARG A 32 -25.53 -8.50 10.67
N SER A 33 -26.70 -8.42 10.02
CA SER A 33 -27.99 -8.37 10.71
C SER A 33 -28.36 -9.68 11.44
N LEU A 34 -27.78 -10.81 11.01
CA LEU A 34 -27.92 -12.11 11.66
C LEU A 34 -27.03 -12.26 12.91
N GLY A 35 -26.11 -11.32 13.13
CA GLY A 35 -25.23 -11.32 14.30
C GLY A 35 -26.00 -11.21 15.62
N ARG A 36 -25.45 -11.83 16.67
CA ARG A 36 -25.98 -11.76 18.03
C ARG A 36 -25.91 -10.33 18.56
N LYS A 37 -27.04 -9.82 19.05
CA LYS A 37 -27.16 -8.46 19.63
C LYS A 37 -26.91 -8.43 21.14
N ASP A 38 -26.84 -9.61 21.77
CA ASP A 38 -26.69 -9.79 23.21
C ASP A 38 -25.22 -9.91 23.66
N TYR A 39 -24.30 -9.48 22.81
CA TYR A 39 -22.90 -9.34 23.14
C TYR A 39 -22.70 -8.21 24.16
N LYS A 40 -21.69 -8.34 25.03
CA LYS A 40 -21.42 -7.37 26.09
C LYS A 40 -20.53 -6.23 25.59
N LYS A 41 -21.16 -5.12 25.24
CA LYS A 41 -20.46 -3.91 24.79
C LYS A 41 -19.39 -3.45 25.78
N GLY A 42 -18.23 -3.08 25.27
CA GLY A 42 -17.09 -2.59 26.07
C GLY A 42 -16.41 -3.67 26.92
N THR A 43 -16.58 -4.94 26.55
CA THR A 43 -15.82 -6.07 27.11
C THR A 43 -15.02 -6.73 26.00
N ASP A 44 -14.17 -7.70 26.34
CA ASP A 44 -13.41 -8.52 25.38
C ASP A 44 -14.29 -9.21 24.31
N GLN A 45 -15.61 -9.26 24.49
CA GLN A 45 -16.56 -9.76 23.47
C GLN A 45 -16.73 -8.82 22.26
N ASP A 46 -16.31 -7.56 22.38
CA ASP A 46 -16.30 -6.57 21.29
C ASP A 46 -14.98 -6.63 20.50
N GLU A 47 -13.96 -7.27 21.05
CA GLU A 47 -12.61 -7.32 20.48
C GLU A 47 -12.49 -8.39 19.39
N ILE A 48 -11.57 -8.14 18.45
CA ILE A 48 -11.20 -9.15 17.47
C ILE A 48 -10.45 -10.26 18.19
N PHE A 49 -10.90 -11.52 18.06
CA PHE A 49 -10.19 -12.65 18.65
C PHE A 49 -8.78 -12.79 18.04
N TYR A 50 -7.76 -12.45 18.83
CA TYR A 50 -6.35 -12.53 18.44
C TYR A 50 -5.57 -13.50 19.35
N GLY A 51 -5.94 -14.78 19.30
CA GLY A 51 -5.24 -15.83 20.04
C GLY A 51 -5.28 -15.68 21.57
N SER A 52 -6.24 -14.91 22.10
CA SER A 52 -6.34 -14.54 23.53
C SER A 52 -5.20 -13.64 24.05
N ASN A 53 -4.42 -13.02 23.18
CA ASN A 53 -3.45 -12.00 23.58
C ASN A 53 -4.11 -10.62 23.67
N VAL A 54 -3.59 -9.76 24.55
CA VAL A 54 -3.95 -8.34 24.56
C VAL A 54 -3.46 -7.73 23.25
N VAL A 55 -4.39 -7.17 22.47
CA VAL A 55 -4.08 -6.49 21.21
C VAL A 55 -3.66 -5.06 21.53
N PRO A 56 -2.43 -4.62 21.18
CA PRO A 56 -2.04 -3.22 21.31
C PRO A 56 -2.93 -2.33 20.44
N ASP A 57 -3.32 -1.15 20.93
CA ASP A 57 -4.17 -0.20 20.21
C ASP A 57 -3.59 0.22 18.85
N ASP A 58 -2.25 0.27 18.74
CA ASP A 58 -1.53 0.63 17.53
C ASP A 58 -1.12 -0.60 16.68
N GLY A 59 -1.39 -1.81 17.18
CA GLY A 59 -1.01 -3.08 16.56
C GLY A 59 0.50 -3.30 16.41
N SER A 60 1.35 -2.45 16.98
CA SER A 60 2.79 -2.41 16.70
C SER A 60 3.52 -3.68 17.14
N GLU A 61 3.09 -4.32 18.23
CA GLU A 61 3.72 -5.54 18.76
C GLU A 61 3.21 -6.85 18.13
N ILE A 62 2.11 -6.79 17.37
CA ILE A 62 1.45 -7.97 16.77
C ILE A 62 1.50 -7.99 15.23
N GLN A 63 1.91 -6.88 14.62
CA GLN A 63 2.08 -6.81 13.17
C GLN A 63 3.47 -7.32 12.79
N VAL A 64 3.52 -8.17 11.76
CA VAL A 64 4.76 -8.40 11.03
C VAL A 64 5.03 -7.13 10.22
N PRO A 65 6.10 -6.38 10.48
CA PRO A 65 6.33 -5.12 9.80
C PRO A 65 6.52 -5.37 8.30
N ALA A 66 6.06 -4.45 7.46
CA ALA A 66 6.19 -4.59 6.01
C ALA A 66 7.65 -4.77 5.55
N SER A 67 8.59 -4.22 6.31
CA SER A 67 10.04 -4.43 6.10
C SER A 67 10.46 -5.89 6.21
N SER A 68 9.74 -6.73 6.96
CA SER A 68 10.03 -8.16 7.07
C SER A 68 9.75 -8.94 5.79
N ALA A 69 8.87 -8.46 4.91
CA ALA A 69 8.49 -9.19 3.70
C ALA A 69 9.67 -9.40 2.74
N TYR A 70 10.60 -8.45 2.69
CA TYR A 70 11.77 -8.47 1.83
C TYR A 70 13.09 -8.37 2.60
N TRP A 71 13.06 -8.62 3.92
CA TRP A 71 14.20 -8.35 4.79
C TRP A 71 15.51 -8.95 4.26
N GLY A 72 15.51 -10.23 3.84
CA GLY A 72 16.72 -10.89 3.34
C GLY A 72 17.26 -10.25 2.04
N PHE A 73 16.38 -9.73 1.18
CA PHE A 73 16.76 -9.02 -0.03
C PHE A 73 17.31 -7.62 0.29
N THR A 74 16.60 -6.87 1.15
CA THR A 74 17.04 -5.53 1.56
C THR A 74 18.33 -5.56 2.36
N GLU A 75 18.54 -6.58 3.20
CA GLU A 75 19.76 -6.76 3.98
C GLU A 75 20.94 -7.15 3.07
N ALA A 76 20.72 -8.08 2.12
CA ALA A 76 21.75 -8.46 1.15
C ALA A 76 22.22 -7.29 0.27
N LEU A 77 21.33 -6.32 -0.01
CA LEU A 77 21.62 -5.13 -0.81
C LEU A 77 21.75 -3.86 0.03
N LYS A 78 21.93 -3.97 1.35
CA LYS A 78 21.92 -2.83 2.26
C LYS A 78 22.87 -1.71 1.84
N GLY A 79 24.12 -2.05 1.51
CA GLY A 79 25.10 -1.05 1.06
C GLY A 79 24.73 -0.35 -0.26
N TYR A 80 24.01 -1.03 -1.16
CA TYR A 80 23.50 -0.40 -2.38
C TYR A 80 22.37 0.58 -2.07
N TYR A 81 21.43 0.17 -1.21
CA TYR A 81 20.30 1.02 -0.82
C TYR A 81 20.71 2.21 0.04
N GLU A 82 21.66 2.06 0.96
CA GLU A 82 22.16 3.15 1.79
C GLU A 82 22.68 4.31 0.95
N ILE A 83 23.50 4.01 -0.07
CA ILE A 83 24.03 5.02 -1.00
C ILE A 83 22.90 5.69 -1.78
N LEU A 84 21.96 4.89 -2.31
CA LEU A 84 20.84 5.45 -3.07
C LEU A 84 19.95 6.37 -2.24
N VAL A 85 19.67 6.00 -0.98
CA VAL A 85 18.87 6.80 -0.07
C VAL A 85 19.61 8.10 0.28
N GLU A 86 20.91 8.04 0.51
CA GLU A 86 21.74 9.22 0.80
C GLU A 86 21.74 10.24 -0.35
N LEU A 87 21.72 9.77 -1.61
CA LEU A 87 21.59 10.65 -2.78
C LEU A 87 20.23 11.38 -2.88
N HIS A 88 19.25 11.03 -2.04
CA HIS A 88 17.90 11.60 -2.02
C HIS A 88 17.62 12.36 -0.70
N SER A 89 18.51 13.28 -0.34
CA SER A 89 18.39 14.09 0.88
C SER A 89 17.13 14.97 0.94
N GLY A 90 16.53 15.28 -0.22
CA GLY A 90 15.43 16.24 -0.33
C GLY A 90 15.90 17.70 -0.45
N ASP A 91 17.20 17.99 -0.43
CA ASP A 91 17.72 19.35 -0.66
C ASP A 91 17.76 19.70 -2.15
N ALA A 92 16.96 20.68 -2.56
CA ALA A 92 16.84 21.15 -3.94
C ALA A 92 18.21 21.48 -4.60
N ARG A 93 19.19 21.94 -3.83
CA ARG A 93 20.51 22.32 -4.35
C ARG A 93 21.29 21.12 -4.89
N GLU A 94 21.18 19.97 -4.24
CA GLU A 94 21.85 18.73 -4.67
C GLU A 94 21.29 18.26 -6.02
N TYR A 95 19.97 18.33 -6.20
CA TYR A 95 19.33 17.99 -7.48
C TYR A 95 19.71 18.94 -8.62
N VAL A 96 19.84 20.24 -8.35
CA VAL A 96 20.37 21.20 -9.33
C VAL A 96 21.82 20.84 -9.69
N GLY A 97 22.62 20.43 -8.71
CA GLY A 97 23.97 19.91 -8.92
C GLY A 97 23.98 18.69 -9.86
N TYR A 98 23.14 17.68 -9.60
CA TYR A 98 23.02 16.50 -10.45
C TYR A 98 22.58 16.84 -11.89
N MET A 99 21.67 17.81 -12.04
CA MET A 99 21.24 18.30 -13.36
C MET A 99 22.40 18.92 -14.13
N ILE A 100 23.18 19.81 -13.50
CA ILE A 100 24.33 20.46 -14.13
C ILE A 100 25.41 19.43 -14.49
N LEU A 101 25.71 18.50 -13.59
CA LEU A 101 26.67 17.43 -13.84
C LEU A 101 26.24 16.58 -15.05
N THR A 102 24.98 16.14 -15.09
CA THR A 102 24.43 15.35 -16.18
C THR A 102 24.48 16.11 -17.50
N ALA A 103 24.07 17.38 -17.52
CA ALA A 103 24.12 18.22 -18.71
C ALA A 103 25.55 18.42 -19.22
N SER A 104 26.51 18.58 -18.31
CA SER A 104 27.93 18.74 -18.66
C SER A 104 28.50 17.47 -19.28
N VAL A 105 28.20 16.29 -18.69
CA VAL A 105 28.60 14.99 -19.24
C VAL A 105 28.02 14.79 -20.63
N LEU A 106 26.72 15.06 -20.82
CA LEU A 106 26.07 14.95 -22.12
C LEU A 106 26.67 15.91 -23.15
N ALA A 107 26.96 17.16 -22.78
CA ALA A 107 27.58 18.13 -23.67
C ALA A 107 28.95 17.63 -24.14
N VAL A 108 29.77 17.07 -23.25
CA VAL A 108 31.06 16.47 -23.61
C VAL A 108 30.88 15.29 -24.57
N LEU A 109 29.94 14.39 -24.29
CA LEU A 109 29.69 13.21 -25.13
C LEU A 109 29.15 13.56 -26.52
N VAL A 110 28.44 14.67 -26.67
CA VAL A 110 27.87 15.12 -27.95
C VAL A 110 28.87 15.94 -28.76
N LEU A 111 29.76 16.69 -28.09
CA LEU A 111 30.73 17.58 -28.74
C LEU A 111 32.07 16.88 -29.07
N LEU A 112 32.32 15.70 -28.51
CA LEU A 112 33.39 14.77 -28.93
C LEU A 112 32.94 13.92 -30.11
#